data_AF-A0A1S2CDY8-F1
#
_entry.id   AF-A0A1S2CDY8-F1
#
_cell.length_a   1.000
_cell.length_b   1.000
_cell.length_c   1.000
_cell.angle_alpha   90.00
_cell.angle_beta   90.00
_cell.angle_gamma   90.00
#
_symmetry.space_group_name_H-M   'P 1'
#
loop_
_entity.id
_entity.type
_entity.pdbx_description
1 polymer ?
#
loop_
_entity_poly.entity_id
_entity_poly.type
_entity_poly.pdbx_seq_one_letter_code
_entity_poly.pdbx_strand_id
1 'polypeptide(L)'
;MVHAFPTEEQFTEKARHESTFVLDGGLPKWLAEQREAVSSMAKPNELGDIRGVLQPDSVCDSSYLLKELDAEGVTFSRLVPHENQQTVFSCGSGITACIILMAAVIAGHQKNVLYDGSWADWGSNPSLPVATLD
;
A
#
# COMPACT_ATOMS: atom_id res chain seq x y z
N MET A 1 9.95 -14.87 -2.09
CA MET A 1 11.11 -14.12 -1.54
C MET A 1 10.89 -12.67 -1.89
N VAL A 2 10.91 -11.75 -0.91
CA VAL A 2 10.79 -10.31 -1.21
C VAL A 2 12.15 -9.85 -1.71
N HIS A 3 12.22 -9.34 -2.94
CA HIS A 3 13.45 -8.75 -3.47
C HIS A 3 13.57 -7.30 -2.99
N ALA A 4 14.79 -6.75 -3.06
CA ALA A 4 15.19 -5.44 -2.54
C ALA A 4 14.16 -4.32 -2.79
N PHE A 5 14.04 -3.40 -1.82
CA PHE A 5 13.25 -2.18 -1.93
C PHE A 5 13.80 -1.31 -3.08
N PRO A 6 12.98 -0.95 -4.07
CA PRO A 6 13.43 -0.14 -5.18
C PRO A 6 13.58 1.31 -4.72
N THR A 7 14.61 2.00 -5.17
CA THR A 7 14.69 3.46 -5.06
C THR A 7 13.63 4.13 -5.94
N GLU A 8 13.37 5.42 -5.74
CA GLU A 8 12.50 6.25 -6.59
C GLU A 8 12.81 6.07 -8.10
N GLU A 9 14.10 6.08 -8.47
CA GLU A 9 14.56 5.86 -9.86
C GLU A 9 14.18 4.46 -10.37
N GLN A 10 14.41 3.42 -9.55
CA GLN A 10 14.09 2.03 -9.91
C GLN A 10 12.58 1.80 -9.99
N PHE A 11 11.79 2.50 -9.17
CA PHE A 11 10.33 2.47 -9.27
C PHE A 11 9.86 3.21 -10.53
N THR A 12 10.43 4.38 -10.84
CA THR A 12 10.09 5.16 -12.04
C THR A 12 10.39 4.40 -13.34
N GLU A 13 11.51 3.70 -13.41
CA GLU A 13 11.86 2.85 -14.56
C GLU A 13 10.84 1.70 -14.73
N LYS A 14 10.44 1.08 -13.63
CA LYS A 14 9.48 -0.04 -13.63
C LYS A 14 8.03 0.39 -13.89
N ALA A 15 7.62 1.54 -13.34
CA ALA A 15 6.30 2.12 -13.51
C ALA A 15 5.99 2.50 -14.97
N ARG A 16 7.02 2.64 -15.81
CA ARG A 16 6.90 2.88 -17.26
C ARG A 16 6.51 1.61 -18.06
N HIS A 17 6.52 0.42 -17.46
CA HIS A 17 6.07 -0.80 -18.13
C HIS A 17 4.55 -0.98 -18.03
N GLU A 18 3.94 -1.55 -19.07
CA GLU A 18 2.49 -1.81 -19.24
C GLU A 18 1.82 -2.67 -18.14
N SER A 19 2.57 -3.12 -17.12
CA SER A 19 2.11 -4.05 -16.07
C SER A 19 2.31 -3.53 -14.65
N THR A 20 2.28 -2.21 -14.44
CA THR A 20 2.29 -1.63 -13.08
C THR A 20 0.87 -1.36 -12.62
N PHE A 21 0.43 -2.09 -11.60
CA PHE A 21 -0.84 -1.87 -10.92
C PHE A 21 -0.59 -1.11 -9.62
N VAL A 22 -1.13 0.11 -9.53
CA VAL A 22 -1.12 0.87 -8.28
C VAL A 22 -2.39 0.54 -7.51
N LEU A 23 -2.24 -0.14 -6.38
CA LEU A 23 -3.35 -0.41 -5.46
C LEU A 23 -3.45 0.77 -4.49
N ASP A 24 -4.41 1.66 -4.74
CA ASP A 24 -4.71 2.76 -3.82
C ASP A 24 -5.23 2.19 -2.49
N GLY A 25 -4.56 2.56 -1.40
CA GLY A 25 -4.87 2.14 -0.04
C GLY A 25 -6.19 2.66 0.52
N GLY A 26 -7.00 3.34 -0.27
CA GLY A 26 -8.42 3.50 0.00
C GLY A 26 -8.90 4.93 0.13
N LEU A 27 -8.19 5.95 -0.38
CA LEU A 27 -8.72 7.31 -0.41
C LEU A 27 -10.04 7.40 -1.21
N PRO A 28 -10.18 6.78 -2.40
CA PRO A 28 -11.46 6.76 -3.11
C PRO A 28 -12.60 6.15 -2.29
N LYS A 29 -12.33 5.05 -1.57
CA LYS A 29 -13.30 4.41 -0.65
C LYS A 29 -13.61 5.31 0.54
N TRP A 30 -12.59 5.93 1.14
CA TRP A 30 -12.72 6.85 2.28
C TRP A 30 -13.61 8.05 1.95
N LEU A 31 -13.43 8.62 0.75
CA LEU A 31 -14.27 9.69 0.20
C LEU A 31 -15.69 9.19 -0.11
N ALA A 32 -15.83 8.00 -0.71
CA ALA A 32 -17.14 7.38 -0.97
C ALA A 32 -17.93 7.11 0.33
N GLU A 33 -17.23 6.79 1.41
CA GLU A 33 -17.79 6.63 2.76
C GLU A 33 -18.03 7.97 3.49
N GLN A 34 -17.78 9.11 2.84
CA GLN A 34 -17.98 10.47 3.39
C GLN A 34 -17.22 10.72 4.70
N ARG A 35 -16.05 10.08 4.86
CA ARG A 35 -15.19 10.29 6.02
C ARG A 35 -14.44 11.62 5.88
N GLU A 36 -14.12 12.24 7.02
CA GLU A 36 -13.35 13.48 7.04
C GLU A 36 -11.98 13.31 6.37
N ALA A 37 -11.62 14.30 5.54
CA ALA A 37 -10.31 14.45 4.94
C ALA A 37 -9.78 15.85 5.25
N VAL A 38 -8.47 15.97 5.43
CA VAL A 38 -7.80 17.25 5.67
C VAL A 38 -7.07 17.69 4.40
N SER A 39 -7.22 18.97 4.04
CA SER A 39 -6.51 19.56 2.89
C SER A 39 -5.13 20.11 3.24
N SER A 40 -4.77 20.12 4.52
CA SER A 40 -3.48 20.58 5.01
C SER A 40 -3.10 19.88 6.30
N MET A 41 -1.79 19.75 6.54
CA MET A 41 -1.28 19.24 7.80
C MET A 41 -1.54 20.26 8.92
N ALA A 42 -2.13 19.80 10.02
CA ALA A 42 -2.26 20.63 11.21
C ALA A 42 -0.86 20.88 11.80
N LYS A 43 -0.55 22.13 12.11
CA LYS A 43 0.66 22.47 12.85
C LYS A 43 0.40 22.24 14.34
N PRO A 44 1.17 21.40 15.03
CA PRO A 44 1.04 21.26 16.48
C PRO A 44 1.39 22.60 17.13
N ASN A 45 0.51 23.11 17.99
CA ASN A 45 0.79 24.31 18.78
C ASN A 45 1.53 24.00 20.09
N GLU A 46 1.53 22.73 20.51
CA GLU A 46 2.17 22.24 21.72
C GLU A 46 2.84 20.88 21.47
N LEU A 47 3.90 20.59 22.23
CA LEU A 47 4.51 19.26 22.28
C LEU A 47 3.54 18.31 23.00
N GLY A 48 3.00 17.33 22.28
CA GLY A 48 2.17 16.29 22.87
C GLY A 48 3.02 15.16 23.47
N ASP A 49 2.47 14.49 24.49
CA ASP A 49 3.00 13.22 24.99
C ASP A 49 2.42 12.05 24.17
N ILE A 50 3.27 11.19 23.61
CA ILE A 50 2.83 9.93 23.00
C ILE A 50 2.79 8.87 24.10
N ARG A 51 1.60 8.41 24.46
CA ARG A 51 1.40 7.22 25.30
C ARG A 51 0.73 6.14 24.48
N GLY A 52 1.51 5.12 24.11
CA GLY A 52 0.96 3.92 23.48
C GLY A 52 0.10 3.16 24.50
N VAL A 53 -1.21 3.10 24.25
CA VAL A 53 -2.12 2.22 24.99
C VAL A 53 -2.48 1.07 24.05
N LEU A 54 -2.17 -0.16 24.46
CA LEU A 54 -2.59 -1.34 23.71
C LEU A 54 -4.12 -1.38 23.68
N GLN A 55 -4.68 -1.43 22.48
CA GLN A 55 -6.09 -1.74 22.25
C GLN A 55 -6.16 -3.19 21.74
N PRO A 56 -6.48 -4.17 22.59
CA PRO A 56 -6.41 -5.59 22.22
C PRO A 56 -7.30 -5.92 21.02
N ASP A 57 -8.48 -5.30 20.95
CA ASP A 57 -9.45 -5.51 19.86
C ASP A 57 -9.05 -4.84 18.55
N SER A 58 -8.03 -3.97 18.57
CA SER A 58 -7.47 -3.30 17.38
C SER A 58 -6.26 -4.04 16.81
N VAL A 59 -5.89 -5.20 17.39
CA VAL A 59 -4.78 -6.04 16.94
C VAL A 59 -5.33 -7.39 16.51
N CYS A 60 -4.90 -7.86 15.34
CA CYS A 60 -5.18 -9.21 14.87
C CYS A 60 -3.87 -9.92 14.54
N ASP A 61 -3.87 -11.25 14.63
CA ASP A 61 -2.72 -12.07 14.25
C ASP A 61 -2.84 -12.55 12.79
N SER A 62 -1.81 -13.25 12.32
CA SER A 62 -1.77 -13.78 10.96
C SER A 62 -2.87 -14.81 10.67
N SER A 63 -3.40 -15.49 11.68
CA SER A 63 -4.47 -16.49 11.50
C SER A 63 -5.80 -15.81 11.15
N TYR A 64 -6.09 -14.65 11.77
CA TYR A 64 -7.23 -13.83 11.39
C TYR A 64 -7.12 -13.39 9.93
N LEU A 65 -5.97 -12.86 9.53
CA LEU A 65 -5.71 -12.43 8.15
C LEU A 65 -5.90 -13.57 7.14
N LEU A 66 -5.33 -14.76 7.42
CA LEU A 66 -5.47 -15.94 6.58
C LEU A 66 -6.93 -16.37 6.44
N LYS A 67 -7.66 -16.40 7.56
CA LYS A 67 -9.08 -16.74 7.56
C LYS A 67 -9.90 -15.78 6.70
N GLU A 68 -9.68 -14.47 6.81
CA GLU A 68 -10.43 -13.47 6.02
C GLU A 68 -10.07 -13.54 4.52
N LEU A 69 -8.81 -13.84 4.19
CA LEU A 69 -8.39 -14.10 2.81
C LEU A 69 -9.08 -15.34 2.23
N ASP A 70 -9.28 -16.38 3.04
CA ASP A 70 -9.97 -17.62 2.64
C ASP A 70 -11.51 -17.50 2.63
N ALA A 71 -12.09 -16.66 3.50
CA ALA A 71 -13.53 -16.62 3.76
C ALA A 71 -14.36 -15.92 2.67
N GLU A 72 -13.80 -14.93 1.98
CA GLU A 72 -14.57 -14.05 1.08
C GLU A 72 -14.44 -14.41 -0.42
N GLY A 73 -13.78 -15.52 -0.77
CA GLY A 73 -13.51 -15.80 -2.18
C GLY A 73 -12.68 -14.67 -2.84
N VAL A 74 -11.93 -13.91 -2.02
CA VAL A 74 -10.91 -12.95 -2.44
C VAL A 74 -9.83 -13.76 -3.10
N THR A 75 -10.05 -14.06 -4.38
CA THR A 75 -9.05 -14.65 -5.22
C THR A 75 -8.06 -13.53 -5.45
N PHE A 76 -7.00 -13.49 -4.64
CA PHE A 76 -5.89 -12.57 -4.83
C PHE A 76 -5.36 -12.63 -6.28
N SER A 77 -5.54 -13.78 -6.94
CA SER A 77 -5.35 -14.01 -8.38
C SER A 77 -6.17 -13.13 -9.33
N ARG A 78 -7.25 -12.50 -8.87
CA ARG A 78 -8.01 -11.47 -9.63
C ARG A 78 -7.41 -10.07 -9.50
N LEU A 79 -6.74 -9.78 -8.39
CA LEU A 79 -6.20 -8.45 -8.08
C LEU A 79 -4.73 -8.32 -8.51
N VAL A 80 -3.99 -9.43 -8.49
CA VAL A 80 -2.60 -9.46 -8.91
C VAL A 80 -2.47 -10.48 -10.05
N PRO A 81 -2.02 -10.07 -11.25
CA PRO A 81 -1.83 -10.97 -12.37
C PRO A 81 -0.91 -12.13 -11.98
N HIS A 82 -1.31 -13.35 -12.34
CA HIS A 82 -0.59 -14.57 -11.97
C HIS A 82 0.58 -14.90 -12.92
N GLU A 83 0.74 -14.13 -14.00
CA GLU A 83 1.68 -14.44 -15.08
C GLU A 83 3.00 -13.70 -14.93
N ASN A 84 4.04 -14.38 -14.43
CA ASN A 84 5.50 -14.17 -14.62
C ASN A 84 6.08 -12.73 -14.60
N GLN A 85 5.28 -11.72 -14.29
CA GLN A 85 5.58 -10.30 -14.23
C GLN A 85 5.91 -9.94 -12.79
N GLN A 86 6.71 -8.89 -12.63
CA GLN A 86 7.04 -8.40 -11.30
C GLN A 86 5.93 -7.47 -10.83
N THR A 87 5.33 -7.75 -9.67
CA THR A 87 4.34 -6.88 -9.05
C THR A 87 5.02 -5.93 -8.08
N VAL A 88 4.73 -4.63 -8.19
CA VAL A 88 5.18 -3.61 -7.24
C VAL A 88 4.02 -3.19 -6.35
N PHE A 89 4.22 -3.19 -5.03
CA PHE A 89 3.25 -2.79 -4.03
C PHE A 89 3.63 -1.40 -3.48
N SER A 90 2.66 -0.51 -3.35
CA SER A 90 2.82 0.86 -2.84
C SER A 90 1.51 1.32 -2.21
N CYS A 91 1.53 2.32 -1.31
CA CYS A 91 0.33 2.96 -0.77
C CYS A 91 0.63 4.42 -0.39
N GLY A 92 0.04 4.95 0.69
CA GLY A 92 0.38 6.27 1.22
C GLY A 92 1.77 6.31 1.88
N SER A 93 2.02 5.37 2.80
CA SER A 93 3.20 5.35 3.69
C SER A 93 3.94 4.00 3.74
N GLY A 94 3.64 3.09 2.82
CA GLY A 94 4.19 1.72 2.79
C GLY A 94 3.45 0.69 3.67
N ILE A 95 2.73 1.11 4.73
CA ILE A 95 2.14 0.19 5.71
C ILE A 95 1.07 -0.74 5.12
N THR A 96 0.08 -0.19 4.41
CA THR A 96 -0.98 -1.00 3.78
C THR A 96 -0.42 -1.90 2.68
N ALA A 97 0.60 -1.43 1.96
CA ALA A 97 1.26 -2.19 0.91
C ALA A 97 1.94 -3.47 1.44
N CYS A 98 2.46 -3.46 2.68
CA CYS A 98 3.00 -4.65 3.34
C CYS A 98 1.94 -5.76 3.52
N ILE A 99 0.71 -5.38 3.89
CA ILE A 99 -0.40 -6.34 4.12
C ILE A 99 -0.76 -7.04 2.80
N ILE A 100 -0.87 -6.26 1.72
CA ILE A 100 -1.19 -6.78 0.39
C ILE A 100 -0.03 -7.64 -0.15
N LEU A 101 1.22 -7.21 0.03
CA LEU A 101 2.40 -8.00 -0.32
C LEU A 101 2.40 -9.35 0.39
N MET A 102 2.08 -9.37 1.69
CA MET A 102 2.01 -10.61 2.46
C MET A 102 0.95 -11.55 1.90
N ALA A 103 -0.24 -11.04 1.57
CA ALA A 103 -1.28 -11.82 0.91
C ALA A 103 -0.81 -12.38 -0.46
N ALA A 104 -0.06 -11.61 -1.25
CA ALA A 104 0.53 -12.06 -2.52
C ALA A 104 1.49 -13.23 -2.34
N VAL A 105 2.35 -13.15 -1.32
CA VAL A 105 3.29 -14.21 -0.98
C VAL A 105 2.56 -15.47 -0.53
N ILE A 106 1.52 -15.35 0.29
CA ILE A 106 0.67 -16.46 0.74
C ILE A 106 -0.04 -17.12 -0.45
N ALA A 107 -0.52 -16.32 -1.41
CA ALA A 107 -1.17 -16.79 -2.64
C ALA A 107 -0.20 -17.40 -3.67
N GLY A 108 1.11 -17.45 -3.39
CA GLY A 108 2.10 -18.11 -4.24
C GLY A 108 2.78 -17.20 -5.27
N HIS A 109 2.54 -15.89 -5.25
CA HIS A 109 3.26 -14.95 -6.11
C HIS A 109 4.72 -14.83 -5.67
N GLN A 110 5.65 -15.02 -6.61
CA GLN A 110 7.08 -15.09 -6.29
C GLN A 110 7.87 -13.82 -6.65
N LYS A 111 7.37 -13.00 -7.59
CA LYS A 111 8.06 -11.81 -8.10
C LYS A 111 7.45 -10.53 -7.54
N ASN A 112 7.63 -10.31 -6.25
CA ASN A 112 7.04 -9.17 -5.55
C ASN A 112 8.11 -8.17 -5.10
N VAL A 113 7.81 -6.88 -5.22
CA VAL A 113 8.64 -5.76 -4.78
C VAL A 113 7.78 -4.76 -4.02
N LEU A 114 8.27 -4.24 -2.90
CA LEU A 114 7.60 -3.19 -2.13
C LEU A 114 8.32 -1.87 -2.33
N TYR A 115 7.62 -0.83 -2.80
CA TYR A 115 8.08 0.54 -2.74
C TYR A 115 7.62 1.16 -1.41
N ASP A 116 8.51 1.10 -0.41
CA ASP A 116 8.24 1.48 0.97
C ASP A 116 8.10 3.01 1.15
N GLY A 117 8.84 3.79 0.35
CA GLY A 117 8.68 5.24 0.26
C GLY A 117 7.26 5.67 -0.13
N SER A 118 6.61 4.87 -1.01
CA SER A 118 5.19 5.03 -1.33
C SER A 118 4.84 6.46 -1.80
N TRP A 119 3.60 6.92 -1.64
CA TRP A 119 3.22 8.29 -2.00
C TRP A 119 3.97 9.35 -1.18
N ALA A 120 4.31 9.07 0.08
CA ALA A 120 5.02 10.02 0.93
C ALA A 120 6.39 10.42 0.34
N ASP A 121 7.07 9.48 -0.31
CA ASP A 121 8.32 9.72 -1.03
C ASP A 121 8.06 10.30 -2.44
N TRP A 122 7.25 9.63 -3.26
CA TRP A 122 6.95 10.06 -4.64
C TRP A 122 6.35 11.47 -4.71
N GLY A 123 5.34 11.75 -3.89
CA GLY A 123 4.66 13.04 -3.84
C GLY A 123 5.50 14.18 -3.26
N SER A 124 6.65 13.86 -2.65
CA SER A 124 7.60 14.88 -2.17
C SER A 124 8.45 15.48 -3.29
N ASN A 125 8.59 14.77 -4.41
CA ASN A 125 9.35 15.22 -5.57
C ASN A 125 8.42 15.75 -6.68
N PRO A 126 8.29 17.09 -6.84
CA PRO A 126 7.39 17.69 -7.81
C PRO A 126 7.83 17.49 -9.28
N SER A 127 9.01 16.93 -9.52
CA SER A 127 9.48 16.62 -10.89
C SER A 127 8.95 15.29 -11.42
N LEU A 128 8.38 14.44 -10.55
CA LEU A 128 7.83 13.15 -10.93
C LEU A 128 6.43 13.29 -11.52
N PRO A 129 6.05 12.42 -12.47
CA PRO A 129 4.72 12.46 -13.05
C PRO A 129 3.67 12.06 -12.01
N VAL A 130 2.59 12.83 -11.97
CA VAL A 130 1.40 12.57 -11.15
C VAL A 130 0.19 12.61 -12.07
N ALA A 131 -0.60 11.55 -12.06
CA ALA A 131 -1.92 11.56 -12.68
C ALA A 131 -2.94 12.14 -11.70
N THR A 132 -3.81 13.02 -12.20
CA THR A 132 -4.96 13.54 -11.47
C THR A 132 -6.23 13.10 -12.18
N LEU A 133 -7.29 12.86 -11.44
CA LEU A 133 -8.61 12.63 -12.03
C LEU A 133 -9.17 13.98 -12.49
N ASP A 134 -9.66 14.05 -13.73
CA ASP A 134 -10.50 15.14 -14.24
C ASP A 134 -11.92 15.07 -13.63
#